data_AF-A0A7R9BB48-F1
#
_entry.id   AF-A0A7R9BB48-F1
#
_cell.length_a   1.000
_cell.length_b   1.000
_cell.length_c   1.000
_cell.angle_alpha   90.00
_cell.angle_beta   90.00
_cell.angle_gamma   90.00
#
_symmetry.space_group_name_H-M   'P 1'
#
loop_
_entity.id
_entity.type
_entity.pdbx_description
1 polymer ?
#
loop_
_entity_poly.entity_id
_entity_poly.type
_entity_poly.pdbx_seq_one_letter_code
_entity_poly.pdbx_strand_id
1 'polypeptide(L)'
;EMLPWLKFVHGDMFCDKHWMEMFALIGLPSKPVESLTFGDFLATKDNIIARANDLQELNGRAVSEIAIRQALRELDIWEVEAKFSLTEHKDSRGQSVMLIKDFKDILNKVTTS
;
A
#
# COMPACT_ATOMS: atom_id res chain seq x y z
N GLU A 1 17.15 -17.83 -18.90
CA GLU A 1 17.03 -16.41 -19.29
C GLU A 1 16.58 -15.59 -18.07
N MET A 2 17.17 -14.42 -17.82
CA MET A 2 16.94 -13.63 -16.58
C MET A 2 15.84 -12.56 -16.72
N LEU A 3 15.60 -12.07 -17.95
CA LEU A 3 14.68 -10.95 -18.23
C LEU A 3 13.28 -11.09 -17.60
N PRO A 4 12.60 -12.26 -17.63
CA PRO A 4 11.26 -12.40 -17.05
C PRO A 4 11.21 -12.20 -15.53
N TRP A 5 12.34 -12.35 -14.85
CA TRP A 5 12.45 -12.30 -13.38
C TRP A 5 12.79 -10.92 -12.84
N LEU A 6 13.32 -10.03 -13.69
CA LEU A 6 13.62 -8.65 -13.30
C LEU A 6 12.40 -7.91 -12.75
N LYS A 7 11.20 -8.30 -13.21
CA LYS A 7 9.94 -7.75 -12.71
C LYS A 7 9.70 -8.00 -11.21
N PHE A 8 10.46 -8.89 -10.57
CA PHE A 8 10.35 -9.20 -9.14
C PHE A 8 11.47 -8.60 -8.28
N VAL A 9 12.46 -7.95 -8.89
CA VAL A 9 13.63 -7.34 -8.22
C VAL A 9 13.67 -5.82 -8.41
N HIS A 10 12.50 -5.19 -8.47
CA HIS A 10 12.37 -3.75 -8.61
C HIS A 10 11.05 -3.25 -8.01
N GLY A 11 10.96 -1.94 -7.81
CA GLY A 11 9.69 -1.22 -7.78
C GLY A 11 9.46 -0.35 -6.56
N ASP A 12 8.46 0.52 -6.70
CA ASP A 12 7.94 1.42 -5.66
C ASP A 12 7.33 0.66 -4.47
N MET A 13 7.13 -0.67 -4.63
CA MET A 13 6.48 -1.50 -3.65
C MET A 13 7.42 -1.98 -2.53
N PHE A 14 8.74 -1.85 -2.72
CA PHE A 14 9.70 -2.31 -1.73
C PHE A 14 9.97 -1.21 -0.72
N CYS A 15 9.95 -1.56 0.58
CA CYS A 15 10.56 -0.75 1.62
C CYS A 15 11.94 -1.31 1.97
N ASP A 16 12.67 -0.63 2.85
CA ASP A 16 14.07 -0.97 3.16
C ASP A 16 14.29 -2.44 3.53
N LYS A 17 13.35 -3.05 4.28
CA LYS A 17 13.45 -4.48 4.63
C LYS A 17 13.36 -5.39 3.40
N HIS A 18 12.51 -5.05 2.42
CA HIS A 18 12.37 -5.82 1.19
C HIS A 18 13.62 -5.68 0.32
N TRP A 19 14.21 -4.48 0.27
CA TRP A 19 15.48 -4.26 -0.43
C TRP A 19 16.63 -5.05 0.19
N MET A 20 16.75 -5.05 1.52
CA MET A 20 17.76 -5.84 2.23
C MET A 20 17.61 -7.34 1.97
N GLU A 21 16.38 -7.87 2.05
CA GLU A 21 16.11 -9.27 1.77
C GLU A 21 16.41 -9.64 0.31
N MET A 22 16.02 -8.78 -0.64
CA MET A 22 16.32 -8.97 -2.05
C MET A 22 17.82 -9.01 -2.32
N PHE A 23 18.58 -8.06 -1.78
CA PHE A 23 20.04 -8.04 -1.88
C PHE A 23 20.68 -9.32 -1.33
N ALA A 24 20.20 -9.80 -0.19
CA ALA A 24 20.66 -11.08 0.38
C ALA A 24 20.33 -12.27 -0.54
N LEU A 25 19.13 -12.33 -1.12
CA LEU A 25 18.71 -13.40 -2.02
C LEU A 25 19.56 -13.48 -3.29
N ILE A 26 19.85 -12.33 -3.91
CA ILE A 26 20.64 -12.29 -5.15
C ILE A 26 22.15 -12.27 -4.91
N GLY A 27 22.59 -12.11 -3.65
CA GLY A 27 24.01 -12.02 -3.29
C GLY A 27 24.64 -10.68 -3.68
N LEU A 28 23.85 -9.61 -3.72
CA LEU A 28 24.34 -8.25 -3.96
C LEU A 28 24.71 -7.60 -2.62
N PRO A 29 25.86 -6.92 -2.50
CA PRO A 29 26.17 -6.15 -1.30
C PRO A 29 25.17 -5.00 -1.14
N SER A 30 24.86 -4.68 0.12
CA SER A 30 23.96 -3.56 0.43
C SER A 30 24.51 -2.26 -0.13
N LYS A 31 23.65 -1.51 -0.81
CA LYS A 31 23.95 -0.19 -1.34
C LYS A 31 22.67 0.66 -1.46
N PRO A 32 22.79 1.99 -1.55
CA PRO A 32 21.64 2.87 -1.75
C PRO A 32 20.85 2.47 -3.00
N VAL A 33 19.53 2.39 -2.89
CA VAL A 33 18.63 1.95 -3.97
C VAL A 33 18.76 2.88 -5.18
N GLU A 34 18.98 4.16 -4.94
CA GLU A 34 19.16 5.20 -5.96
C GLU A 34 20.46 5.01 -6.77
N SER A 35 21.39 4.21 -6.26
CA SER A 35 22.66 3.86 -6.91
C SER A 35 22.63 2.49 -7.60
N LEU A 36 21.48 1.80 -7.62
CA LEU A 36 21.33 0.55 -8.35
C LEU A 36 21.40 0.79 -9.86
N THR A 37 22.16 -0.06 -10.53
CA THR A 37 22.29 -0.08 -11.98
C THR A 37 21.88 -1.44 -12.51
N PHE A 38 21.56 -1.51 -13.79
CA PHE A 38 21.29 -2.79 -14.43
C PHE A 38 22.50 -3.75 -14.38
N GLY A 39 23.73 -3.19 -14.36
CA GLY A 39 24.96 -3.96 -14.27
C GLY A 39 25.06 -4.80 -12.99
N ASP A 40 24.49 -4.33 -11.89
CA ASP A 40 24.47 -5.07 -10.62
C ASP A 40 23.64 -6.35 -10.72
N PHE A 41 22.46 -6.27 -11.34
CA PHE A 41 21.60 -7.43 -11.55
C PHE A 41 22.19 -8.40 -12.57
N LEU A 42 22.89 -7.90 -13.59
CA LEU A 42 23.62 -8.74 -14.54
C LEU A 42 24.75 -9.51 -13.86
N ALA A 43 25.46 -8.89 -12.91
CA ALA A 43 26.52 -9.54 -12.14
C ALA A 43 25.99 -10.69 -11.27
N THR A 44 24.74 -10.63 -10.82
CA THR A 44 24.09 -11.65 -10.00
C THR A 44 23.03 -12.48 -10.76
N LYS A 45 23.07 -12.49 -12.09
CA LYS A 45 22.02 -13.09 -12.94
C LYS A 45 21.69 -14.55 -12.59
N ASP A 46 22.72 -15.33 -12.24
CA ASP A 46 22.57 -16.76 -12.00
C ASP A 46 21.83 -17.00 -10.67
N ASN A 47 22.11 -16.15 -9.67
CA ASN A 47 21.37 -16.14 -8.41
C ASN A 47 19.92 -15.71 -8.60
N ILE A 48 19.65 -14.70 -9.45
CA ILE A 48 18.29 -14.28 -9.77
C ILE A 48 17.48 -15.43 -10.38
N ILE A 49 18.08 -16.17 -11.32
CA ILE A 49 17.41 -17.34 -11.93
C ILE A 49 17.22 -18.45 -10.90
N ALA A 50 18.25 -18.76 -10.09
CA ALA A 50 18.19 -19.82 -9.09
C ALA A 50 17.18 -19.52 -7.96
N ARG A 51 16.98 -18.24 -7.65
CA ARG A 51 16.11 -17.74 -6.56
C ARG A 51 14.81 -17.13 -7.08
N ALA A 52 14.41 -17.43 -8.31
CA ALA A 52 13.25 -16.82 -8.96
C ALA A 52 11.95 -16.96 -8.15
N ASN A 53 11.72 -18.12 -7.53
CA ASN A 53 10.54 -18.36 -6.69
C ASN A 53 10.58 -17.51 -5.40
N ASP A 54 11.73 -17.46 -4.74
CA ASP A 54 11.91 -16.66 -3.51
C ASP A 54 11.68 -15.17 -3.80
N LEU A 55 12.17 -14.69 -4.95
CA LEU A 55 11.95 -13.32 -5.42
C LEU A 55 10.48 -13.03 -5.73
N GLN A 56 9.78 -13.97 -6.37
CA GLN A 56 8.35 -13.85 -6.64
C GLN A 56 7.54 -13.81 -5.33
N GLU A 57 7.88 -14.63 -4.34
CA GLU A 57 7.25 -14.63 -3.02
C GLU A 57 7.50 -13.30 -2.30
N LEU A 58 8.76 -12.84 -2.26
CA LEU A 58 9.12 -11.55 -1.66
C LEU A 58 8.30 -10.41 -2.27
N ASN A 59 8.20 -10.37 -3.60
CA ASN A 59 7.40 -9.38 -4.30
C ASN A 59 5.91 -9.46 -3.93
N GLY A 60 5.34 -10.67 -3.83
CA GLY A 60 3.96 -10.87 -3.40
C GLY A 60 3.70 -10.35 -1.98
N ARG A 61 4.62 -10.62 -1.05
CA ARG A 61 4.55 -10.09 0.33
C ARG A 61 4.62 -8.57 0.34
N ALA A 62 5.55 -7.98 -0.41
CA ALA A 62 5.69 -6.52 -0.49
C ALA A 62 4.40 -5.84 -1.01
N VAL A 63 3.79 -6.39 -2.07
CA VAL A 63 2.54 -5.87 -2.64
C VAL A 63 1.39 -5.95 -1.65
N SER A 64 1.20 -7.09 -0.99
CA SER A 64 0.12 -7.27 0.00
C SER A 64 0.27 -6.34 1.20
N GLU A 65 1.50 -6.12 1.69
CA GLU A 65 1.75 -5.21 2.80
C GLU A 65 1.41 -3.76 2.43
N ILE A 66 1.74 -3.33 1.21
CA ILE A 66 1.38 -1.99 0.75
C ILE A 66 -0.12 -1.83 0.58
N ALA A 67 -0.81 -2.84 0.03
CA ALA A 67 -2.26 -2.81 -0.08
C ALA A 67 -2.93 -2.62 1.29
N ILE A 68 -2.48 -3.34 2.31
CA ILE A 68 -2.97 -3.17 3.69
C ILE A 68 -2.65 -1.78 4.22
N ARG A 69 -1.40 -1.30 4.05
CA ARG A 69 -0.99 0.03 4.52
C ARG A 69 -1.80 1.14 3.85
N GLN A 70 -2.16 0.95 2.58
CA GLN A 70 -2.97 1.89 1.83
C GLN A 70 -4.43 1.89 2.31
N ALA A 71 -5.03 0.71 2.51
CA ALA A 71 -6.37 0.59 3.06
C ALA A 71 -6.50 1.22 4.46
N LEU A 72 -5.50 1.03 5.33
CA LEU A 72 -5.45 1.66 6.65
C LEU A 72 -5.36 3.19 6.54
N ARG A 73 -4.52 3.71 5.63
CA ARG A 73 -4.43 5.16 5.39
C ARG A 73 -5.74 5.74 4.88
N GLU A 74 -6.43 5.03 4.00
CA GLU A 74 -7.74 5.45 3.49
C GLU A 74 -8.79 5.48 4.62
N LEU A 75 -8.73 4.52 5.56
CA LEU A 75 -9.56 4.51 6.75
C LEU A 75 -9.24 5.70 7.68
N ASP A 76 -7.95 6.00 7.92
CA ASP A 76 -7.53 7.14 8.75
C ASP A 76 -8.02 8.47 8.16
N ILE A 77 -7.92 8.63 6.83
CA ILE A 77 -8.44 9.80 6.12
C ILE A 77 -9.97 9.86 6.25
N TRP A 78 -10.66 8.73 6.09
CA TRP A 78 -12.10 8.66 6.24
C TRP A 78 -12.56 9.05 7.65
N GLU A 79 -11.84 8.65 8.71
CA GLU A 79 -12.16 9.03 10.09
C GLU A 79 -12.14 10.56 10.27
N VAL A 80 -11.14 11.24 9.70
CA VAL A 80 -11.01 12.70 9.77
C VAL A 80 -12.05 13.42 8.92
N GLU A 81 -12.38 12.88 7.75
CA GLU A 81 -13.32 13.48 6.80
C GLU A 81 -14.79 13.18 7.10
N ALA A 82 -15.07 12.17 7.94
CA ALA A 82 -16.42 11.79 8.35
C ALA A 82 -17.10 12.92 9.13
N LYS A 83 -17.88 13.74 8.42
CA LYS A 83 -18.69 14.83 9.00
C LYS A 83 -20.17 14.52 8.82
N PHE A 84 -20.95 14.79 9.85
CA PHE A 84 -22.41 14.76 9.74
C PHE A 84 -22.89 15.93 8.88
N SER A 85 -23.67 15.63 7.83
CA SER A 85 -24.43 16.64 7.11
C SER A 85 -25.56 17.12 8.00
N LEU A 86 -25.59 18.41 8.33
CA LEU A 86 -26.64 19.01 9.15
C LEU A 86 -27.56 19.86 8.29
N THR A 87 -28.85 19.90 8.61
CA THR A 87 -29.82 20.82 8.02
C THR A 87 -30.63 21.50 9.11
N GLU A 88 -30.83 22.80 8.95
CA GLU A 88 -31.64 23.60 9.87
C GLU A 88 -33.12 23.24 9.77
N HIS A 89 -33.79 23.05 10.91
CA HIS A 89 -35.22 22.78 11.02
C HIS A 89 -35.83 23.63 12.15
N LYS A 90 -37.12 23.96 12.05
CA LYS A 90 -37.83 24.66 13.13
C LYS A 90 -38.69 23.68 13.92
N ASP A 91 -38.51 23.66 15.25
CA ASP A 91 -39.36 22.86 16.14
C ASP A 91 -40.77 23.46 16.26
N SER A 92 -41.66 22.77 16.98
CA SER A 92 -43.04 23.21 17.23
C SER A 92 -43.13 24.51 18.05
N ARG A 93 -42.03 24.99 18.62
CA ARG A 93 -41.91 26.25 19.37
C ARG A 93 -41.20 27.33 18.55
N GLY A 94 -40.93 27.08 17.27
CA GLY A 94 -40.28 28.01 16.35
C GLY A 94 -38.76 28.16 16.56
N GLN A 95 -38.14 27.32 17.40
CA GLN A 95 -36.70 27.33 17.64
C GLN A 95 -35.97 26.59 16.53
N SER A 96 -34.82 27.15 16.12
CA SER A 96 -33.95 26.51 15.14
C SER A 96 -33.17 25.35 15.78
N VAL A 97 -33.25 24.18 15.16
CA VAL A 97 -32.53 22.96 15.55
C VAL A 97 -31.82 22.37 14.34
N MET A 98 -30.62 21.82 14.55
CA MET A 98 -29.86 21.16 13.50
C MET A 98 -30.22 19.67 13.47
N LEU A 99 -30.72 19.17 12.35
CA LEU A 99 -31.01 17.76 12.12
C LEU A 99 -29.92 17.12 11.27
N ILE A 100 -29.51 15.91 11.63
CA ILE A 100 -28.59 15.11 10.82
C ILE A 100 -29.35 14.61 9.58
N LYS A 101 -28.80 14.89 8.40
CA LYS A 101 -29.23 14.34 7.10
C LYS A 101 -28.34 13.19 6.68
N ASP A 102 -28.82 12.41 5.71
CA ASP A 102 -28.05 11.38 4.99
C ASP A 102 -27.46 10.29 5.91
N PHE A 103 -28.14 10.04 7.05
CA PHE A 103 -27.71 9.08 8.07
C PHE A 103 -27.52 7.66 7.51
N LYS A 104 -28.33 7.30 6.52
CA LYS A 104 -28.27 6.00 5.83
C LYS A 104 -26.96 5.83 5.03
N ASP A 105 -26.47 6.90 4.40
CA ASP A 105 -25.26 6.85 3.58
C ASP A 105 -24.00 6.77 4.45
N ILE A 106 -24.01 7.42 5.61
CA ILE A 106 -22.95 7.30 6.62
C ILE A 106 -22.89 5.87 7.18
N LEU A 107 -24.04 5.29 7.53
CA LEU A 107 -24.11 3.92 8.07
C LEU A 107 -23.68 2.84 7.06
N ASN A 108 -24.04 3.00 5.78
CA ASN A 108 -23.63 2.05 4.75
C ASN A 108 -22.10 2.02 4.60
N LYS A 109 -21.40 3.14 4.73
CA LYS A 109 -19.93 3.18 4.65
C LYS A 109 -19.26 2.40 5.78
N VAL A 110 -19.83 2.42 6.98
CA VAL A 110 -19.32 1.70 8.17
C VAL A 110 -19.64 0.20 8.11
N THR A 111 -20.77 -0.18 7.51
CA THR A 111 -21.24 -1.58 7.52
C THR A 111 -20.64 -2.42 6.38
N THR A 112 -20.04 -1.79 5.37
CA THR A 112 -19.46 -2.47 4.20
C THR A 112 -17.93 -2.49 4.18
N SER A 113 -17.29 -1.98 5.23
CA SER A 113 -15.85 -2.20 5.51
C SER A 113 -15.68 -3.42 6.41
#